data_AF-D0MJ64-F1
#
_entry.id   AF-D0MJ64-F1
#
_cell.length_a   1.000
_cell.length_b   1.000
_cell.length_c   1.000
_cell.angle_alpha   90.00
_cell.angle_beta   90.00
_cell.angle_gamma   90.00
#
_symmetry.space_group_name_H-M   'P 1'
#
loop_
_entity.id
_entity.type
_entity.pdbx_description
1 polymer ?
#
loop_
_entity_poly.entity_id
_entity_poly.type
_entity_poly.pdbx_seq_one_letter_code
_entity_poly.pdbx_strand_id
1 'polypeptide(L)'
;MVEWIRDGLNREAILYAERFGRCLAGRDPDQKRYSALTTSQIRNIYGEVERMRMKGFDLSAMLLLKPRLTYATSRNATDGSKDFNKVFIRAIDAILEAKEESEQAQRFERFADFFEAVLAYHRAYGGK
;
A
#
# COMPACT_ATOMS: atom_id res chain seq x y z
N MET A 1 -3.40 8.27 10.44
CA MET A 1 -3.60 8.08 8.98
C MET A 1 -3.20 6.68 8.50
N VAL A 2 -3.48 5.64 9.30
CA VAL A 2 -3.52 4.21 8.93
C VAL A 2 -4.44 3.46 9.93
N GLU A 3 -5.38 4.16 10.56
CA GLU A 3 -6.17 3.61 11.67
C GLU A 3 -7.05 2.44 11.21
N TRP A 4 -7.51 2.47 9.96
CA TRP A 4 -8.24 1.38 9.33
C TRP A 4 -7.45 0.06 9.20
N ILE A 5 -6.12 0.07 9.34
CA ILE A 5 -5.34 -1.17 9.47
C ILE A 5 -5.57 -1.80 10.84
N ARG A 6 -5.63 -0.98 11.90
CA ARG A 6 -5.82 -1.42 13.30
C ARG A 6 -7.29 -1.71 13.63
N ASP A 7 -8.21 -0.93 13.09
CA ASP A 7 -9.61 -0.91 13.53
C ASP A 7 -10.58 -1.45 12.47
N GLY A 8 -10.13 -1.61 11.21
CA GLY A 8 -10.92 -2.12 10.10
C GLY A 8 -11.18 -1.10 9.00
N LEU A 9 -11.39 -1.59 7.78
CA LEU A 9 -11.76 -0.76 6.62
C LEU A 9 -13.13 -0.14 6.83
N ASN A 10 -13.17 1.18 6.69
CA ASN A 10 -14.38 1.98 6.79
C ASN A 10 -14.48 2.94 5.59
N ARG A 11 -15.53 3.76 5.56
CA ARG A 11 -15.76 4.73 4.48
C ARG A 11 -14.60 5.71 4.30
N GLU A 12 -13.94 6.11 5.39
CA GLU A 12 -12.80 7.03 5.33
C GLU A 12 -11.58 6.37 4.69
N ALA A 13 -11.34 5.09 4.97
CA ALA A 13 -10.29 4.31 4.33
C ALA A 13 -10.46 4.23 2.81
N ILE A 14 -11.69 4.02 2.33
CA ILE A 14 -12.01 3.98 0.90
C ILE A 14 -11.83 5.36 0.24
N LEU A 15 -12.32 6.43 0.88
CA LEU A 15 -12.11 7.80 0.40
C LEU A 15 -10.63 8.17 0.34
N TYR A 16 -9.85 7.74 1.33
CA TYR A 16 -8.40 7.91 1.31
C TYR A 16 -7.77 7.10 0.17
N ALA A 17 -8.14 5.84 0.00
CA ALA A 17 -7.62 4.97 -1.06
C ALA A 17 -7.91 5.55 -2.46
N GLU A 18 -9.09 6.12 -2.68
CA GLU A 18 -9.45 6.81 -3.92
C GLU A 18 -8.55 8.01 -4.19
N ARG A 19 -8.47 8.95 -3.23
CA ARG A 19 -7.63 10.15 -3.35
C ARG A 19 -6.17 9.77 -3.55
N PHE A 20 -5.70 8.77 -2.82
CA PHE A 20 -4.33 8.31 -2.89
C PHE A 20 -4.02 7.62 -4.21
N GLY A 21 -4.87 6.70 -4.66
CA GLY A 21 -4.74 6.05 -5.97
C GLY A 21 -4.72 7.06 -7.12
N ARG A 22 -5.57 8.10 -7.07
CA ARG A 22 -5.56 9.21 -8.02
C ARG A 22 -4.25 9.99 -8.00
N CYS A 23 -3.74 10.31 -6.82
CA CYS A 23 -2.47 11.01 -6.65
C CYS A 23 -1.32 10.20 -7.23
N LEU A 24 -1.22 8.91 -6.86
CA LEU A 24 -0.22 7.99 -7.37
C LEU A 24 -0.25 7.86 -8.91
N ALA A 25 -1.42 8.00 -9.53
CA ALA A 25 -1.58 8.01 -10.99
C ALA A 25 -1.15 9.33 -11.66
N GLY A 26 -0.66 10.32 -10.90
CA GLY A 26 -0.31 11.65 -11.40
C GLY A 26 -1.51 12.45 -11.87
N ARG A 27 -2.71 12.18 -11.31
CA ARG A 27 -3.97 12.85 -11.65
C ARG A 27 -4.48 13.78 -10.56
N ASP A 28 -3.61 14.20 -9.65
CA ASP A 28 -3.95 15.19 -8.65
C ASP A 28 -4.10 16.57 -9.31
N PRO A 29 -5.32 17.16 -9.35
CA PRO A 29 -5.53 18.46 -9.99
C PRO A 29 -4.72 19.59 -9.33
N ASP A 30 -4.36 19.44 -8.06
CA ASP A 30 -3.64 20.45 -7.29
C ASP A 30 -2.12 20.36 -7.46
N GLN A 31 -1.60 19.29 -8.08
CA GLN A 31 -0.16 19.03 -8.21
C GLN A 31 0.29 18.89 -9.66
N LYS A 32 0.45 20.03 -10.35
CA LYS A 32 0.89 20.09 -11.76
C LYS A 32 2.26 19.45 -12.07
N ARG A 33 3.11 19.21 -11.07
CA ARG A 33 4.46 18.63 -11.22
C ARG A 33 4.65 17.31 -10.45
N TYR A 34 3.58 16.57 -10.20
CA TYR A 34 3.66 15.27 -9.53
C TYR A 34 4.11 14.17 -10.49
N SER A 35 5.26 13.55 -10.21
CA SER A 35 5.72 12.39 -10.96
C SER A 35 5.04 11.11 -10.46
N ALA A 36 4.27 10.44 -11.33
CA ALA A 36 3.45 9.29 -10.98
C ALA A 36 4.25 8.07 -10.50
N LEU A 37 3.59 7.18 -9.76
CA LEU A 37 4.08 5.85 -9.46
C LEU A 37 4.01 4.99 -10.74
N THR A 38 5.06 4.22 -11.02
CA THR A 38 5.00 3.32 -12.18
C THR A 38 4.11 2.13 -11.88
N THR A 39 3.37 1.64 -12.88
CA THR A 39 2.46 0.53 -12.60
C THR A 39 3.18 -0.79 -12.35
N SER A 40 4.42 -0.95 -12.82
CA SER A 40 5.24 -2.11 -12.45
C SER A 40 5.59 -2.10 -10.96
N GLN A 41 5.94 -0.94 -10.38
CA GLN A 41 6.23 -0.83 -8.95
C GLN A 41 5.04 -1.26 -8.09
N ILE A 42 3.84 -0.69 -8.34
CA ILE A 42 2.65 -1.03 -7.55
C ILE A 42 2.20 -2.49 -7.75
N ARG A 43 2.20 -2.99 -9.00
CA ARG A 43 1.78 -4.37 -9.29
C ARG A 43 2.73 -5.41 -8.71
N ASN A 44 4.04 -5.16 -8.74
CA ASN A 44 5.02 -6.11 -8.23
C ASN A 44 4.86 -6.32 -6.72
N ILE A 45 4.68 -5.23 -5.97
CA ILE A 45 4.46 -5.29 -4.52
C ILE A 45 3.08 -5.88 -4.22
N TYR A 46 2.04 -5.50 -4.96
CA TYR A 46 0.71 -6.09 -4.79
C TYR A 46 0.71 -7.61 -5.00
N GLY A 47 1.36 -8.08 -6.07
CA GLY A 47 1.48 -9.52 -6.32
C GLY A 47 2.28 -10.26 -5.26
N GLU A 48 3.20 -9.59 -4.55
CA GLU A 48 3.86 -10.16 -3.38
C GLU A 48 2.91 -10.30 -2.20
N VAL A 49 2.13 -9.26 -1.90
CA VAL A 49 1.11 -9.27 -0.85
C VAL A 49 0.06 -10.34 -1.10
N GLU A 50 -0.44 -10.48 -2.32
CA GLU A 50 -1.40 -11.54 -2.66
C GLU A 50 -0.79 -12.95 -2.53
N ARG A 51 0.48 -13.15 -2.90
CA ARG A 51 1.15 -14.42 -2.66
C ARG A 51 1.29 -14.73 -1.17
N MET A 52 1.50 -13.72 -0.33
CA MET A 52 1.52 -13.89 1.13
C MET A 52 0.13 -14.25 1.64
N ARG A 53 -0.90 -13.55 1.17
CA ARG A 53 -2.31 -13.82 1.49
C ARG A 53 -2.71 -15.27 1.17
N MET A 54 -2.37 -15.74 -0.04
CA MET A 54 -2.65 -17.11 -0.47
C MET A 54 -1.92 -18.18 0.35
N LYS A 55 -0.73 -17.89 0.88
CA LYS A 55 0.07 -18.83 1.69
C LYS A 55 -0.36 -18.84 3.16
N GLY A 56 -1.11 -17.84 3.59
CA GLY A 56 -1.32 -17.54 5.00
C GLY A 56 -0.25 -16.59 5.54
N PHE A 57 -0.64 -15.85 6.59
CA PHE A 57 0.23 -14.89 7.25
C PHE A 57 1.52 -15.56 7.75
N ASP A 58 2.66 -14.93 7.44
CA ASP A 58 3.98 -15.29 7.95
C ASP A 58 4.69 -14.01 8.39
N LEU A 59 5.04 -13.95 9.67
CA LEU A 59 5.72 -12.79 10.26
C LEU A 59 7.07 -12.52 9.58
N SER A 60 7.80 -13.56 9.18
CA SER A 60 9.10 -13.39 8.52
C SER A 60 8.94 -12.72 7.16
N ALA A 61 7.98 -13.18 6.35
CA ALA A 61 7.63 -12.54 5.09
C ALA A 61 7.15 -11.10 5.28
N MET A 62 6.34 -10.81 6.31
CA MET A 62 5.91 -9.44 6.61
C MET A 62 7.05 -8.50 7.01
N LEU A 63 8.00 -8.97 7.83
CA LEU A 63 9.19 -8.20 8.18
C LEU A 63 10.03 -7.87 6.92
N LEU A 64 10.13 -8.80 5.98
CA LEU A 64 10.87 -8.63 4.72
C LEU A 64 10.15 -7.75 3.70
N LEU A 65 8.83 -7.58 3.79
CA LEU A 65 8.07 -6.74 2.88
C LEU A 65 8.51 -5.27 2.94
N LYS A 66 8.90 -4.77 4.13
CA LYS A 66 9.41 -3.40 4.31
C LYS A 66 10.67 -3.08 3.47
N PRO A 67 11.79 -3.80 3.63
CA PRO A 67 12.99 -3.51 2.85
C PRO A 67 12.77 -3.75 1.34
N ARG A 68 11.93 -4.73 0.96
CA ARG A 68 11.57 -4.98 -0.45
C ARG A 68 10.81 -3.82 -1.07
N LEU A 69 9.81 -3.29 -0.35
CA LEU A 69 9.07 -2.09 -0.74
C LEU A 69 10.03 -0.91 -0.93
N THR A 70 10.89 -0.63 0.04
CA THR A 70 11.88 0.47 -0.03
C THR A 70 12.83 0.34 -1.20
N TYR A 71 13.34 -0.87 -1.45
CA TYR A 71 14.20 -1.12 -2.60
C TYR A 71 13.45 -0.88 -3.93
N ALA A 72 12.23 -1.40 -4.07
CA ALA A 72 11.42 -1.25 -5.28
C ALA A 72 11.04 0.20 -5.58
N THR A 73 10.81 1.02 -4.56
CA THR A 73 10.39 2.42 -4.71
C THR A 73 11.54 3.42 -4.81
N SER A 74 12.74 3.07 -4.33
CA SER A 74 13.91 3.97 -4.34
C SER A 74 14.62 4.00 -5.69
N ARG A 75 14.56 2.89 -6.46
CA ARG A 75 15.10 2.84 -7.82
C ARG A 75 14.24 3.73 -8.74
N ASN A 76 14.86 4.76 -9.32
CA ASN A 76 14.18 5.79 -10.13
C ASN A 76 13.02 6.46 -9.39
N ALA A 77 13.28 6.94 -8.18
CA ALA A 77 12.25 7.47 -7.30
C ALA A 77 11.48 8.64 -7.92
N THR A 78 10.15 8.50 -7.94
CA THR A 78 9.19 9.55 -8.28
C THR A 78 8.53 10.07 -7.00
N ASP A 79 7.74 11.12 -7.10
CA ASP A 79 6.93 11.61 -5.97
C ASP A 79 5.92 10.52 -5.57
N GLY A 80 5.28 9.89 -6.56
CA GLY A 80 4.45 8.71 -6.41
C GLY A 80 5.12 7.56 -5.68
N SER A 81 6.37 7.21 -6.03
CA SER A 81 7.07 6.12 -5.36
C SER A 81 7.46 6.45 -3.91
N LYS A 82 7.81 7.71 -3.62
CA LYS A 82 8.09 8.17 -2.26
C LYS A 82 6.85 8.16 -1.38
N ASP A 83 5.73 8.67 -1.88
CA ASP A 83 4.48 8.70 -1.13
C ASP A 83 3.91 7.29 -0.93
N PHE A 84 3.94 6.46 -1.99
CA PHE A 84 3.60 5.04 -1.89
C PHE A 84 4.41 4.34 -0.81
N ASN A 85 5.75 4.49 -0.83
CA ASN A 85 6.61 3.94 0.20
C ASN A 85 6.21 4.41 1.59
N LYS A 86 6.08 5.73 1.79
CA LYS A 86 5.79 6.34 3.09
C LYS A 86 4.48 5.83 3.69
N VAL A 87 3.41 5.74 2.89
CA VAL A 87 2.10 5.27 3.36
C VAL A 87 2.14 3.77 3.66
N PHE A 88 2.72 2.97 2.77
CA PHE A 88 2.74 1.51 2.92
C PHE A 88 3.69 1.04 4.02
N ILE A 89 4.81 1.71 4.26
CA ILE A 89 5.67 1.43 5.42
C ILE A 89 4.90 1.64 6.72
N ARG A 90 4.14 2.74 6.85
CA ARG A 90 3.30 3.00 8.03
C ARG A 90 2.18 1.98 8.20
N ALA A 91 1.61 1.50 7.10
CA ALA A 91 0.59 0.45 7.15
C ALA A 91 1.20 -0.88 7.60
N ILE A 92 2.40 -1.22 7.13
CA ILE A 92 3.13 -2.41 7.59
C ILE A 92 3.53 -2.27 9.07
N ASP A 93 3.98 -1.09 9.51
CA ASP A 93 4.24 -0.81 10.93
C ASP A 93 2.99 -1.05 11.78
N ALA A 94 1.83 -0.58 11.35
CA ALA A 94 0.58 -0.82 12.06
C ALA A 94 0.24 -2.32 12.17
N ILE A 95 0.67 -3.17 11.24
CA ILE A 95 0.56 -4.63 11.40
C ILE A 95 1.53 -5.10 12.50
N LEU A 96 2.81 -4.75 12.38
CA LEU A 96 3.89 -5.25 13.25
C LEU A 96 3.80 -4.74 14.71
N GLU A 97 3.10 -3.64 14.96
CA GLU A 97 2.82 -3.13 16.30
C GLU A 97 1.85 -3.99 17.11
N ALA A 98 1.06 -4.87 16.45
CA ALA A 98 0.23 -5.82 17.16
C ALA A 98 1.10 -6.85 17.90
N LYS A 99 0.71 -7.16 19.15
CA LYS A 99 1.49 -8.03 20.04
C LYS A 99 1.30 -9.51 19.73
N GLU A 100 0.08 -9.87 19.33
CA GLU A 100 -0.30 -11.25 19.05
C GLU A 100 -0.31 -11.51 17.55
N GLU A 101 0.22 -12.66 17.13
CA GLU A 101 0.28 -13.06 15.72
C GLU A 101 -1.11 -13.13 15.09
N SER A 102 -2.13 -13.55 15.86
CA SER A 102 -3.52 -13.58 15.41
C SER A 102 -4.07 -12.19 15.06
N GLU A 103 -3.65 -11.16 15.79
CA GLU A 103 -4.02 -9.77 15.50
C GLU A 103 -3.21 -9.24 14.31
N GLN A 104 -1.92 -9.57 14.21
CA GLN A 104 -1.09 -9.24 13.05
C GLN A 104 -1.69 -9.80 11.75
N ALA A 105 -2.15 -11.06 11.77
CA ALA A 105 -2.83 -11.68 10.64
C ALA A 105 -4.13 -10.94 10.25
N GLN A 106 -4.95 -10.52 11.22
CA GLN A 106 -6.15 -9.72 10.95
C GLN A 106 -5.82 -8.34 10.37
N ARG A 107 -4.79 -7.67 10.89
CA ARG A 107 -4.31 -6.38 10.38
C ARG A 107 -3.72 -6.53 8.97
N PHE A 108 -3.08 -7.66 8.68
CA PHE A 108 -2.58 -7.98 7.34
C PHE A 108 -3.71 -8.13 6.32
N GLU A 109 -4.81 -8.82 6.66
CA GLU A 109 -5.98 -8.90 5.75
C GLU A 109 -6.53 -7.51 5.43
N ARG A 110 -6.69 -6.65 6.44
CA ARG A 110 -7.14 -5.26 6.24
C ARG A 110 -6.17 -4.44 5.40
N PHE A 111 -4.87 -4.69 5.54
CA PHE A 111 -3.85 -4.09 4.70
C PHE A 111 -3.95 -4.55 3.25
N ALA A 112 -4.17 -5.84 3.01
CA ALA A 112 -4.34 -6.39 1.66
C ALA A 112 -5.57 -5.77 0.98
N ASP A 113 -6.71 -5.72 1.66
CA ASP A 113 -7.94 -5.09 1.16
C ASP A 113 -7.75 -3.58 0.89
N PHE A 114 -7.05 -2.87 1.78
CA PHE A 114 -6.71 -1.45 1.56
C PHE A 114 -5.80 -1.27 0.33
N PHE A 115 -4.82 -2.15 0.15
CA PHE A 115 -3.93 -2.11 -1.01
C PHE A 115 -4.70 -2.38 -2.30
N GLU A 116 -5.59 -3.36 -2.30
CA GLU A 116 -6.46 -3.66 -3.45
C GLU A 116 -7.27 -2.42 -3.85
N ALA A 117 -7.87 -1.72 -2.88
CA ALA A 117 -8.60 -0.47 -3.14
C ALA A 117 -7.70 0.61 -3.77
N VAL A 118 -6.50 0.84 -3.22
CA VAL A 118 -5.53 1.81 -3.79
C VAL A 118 -5.15 1.43 -5.22
N LEU A 119 -4.87 0.15 -5.48
CA LEU A 119 -4.50 -0.35 -6.80
C LEU A 119 -5.65 -0.20 -7.80
N ALA A 120 -6.89 -0.50 -7.39
CA ALA A 120 -8.09 -0.35 -8.21
C ALA A 120 -8.29 1.10 -8.63
N TYR A 121 -8.19 2.05 -7.70
CA TYR A 121 -8.30 3.48 -8.03
C TYR A 121 -7.12 4.00 -8.86
N HIS A 122 -5.90 3.58 -8.56
CA HIS A 122 -4.73 3.90 -9.39
C HIS A 122 -4.94 3.49 -10.86
N ARG A 123 -5.49 2.28 -11.09
CA ARG A 123 -5.89 1.81 -12.43
C ARG A 123 -7.02 2.64 -13.02
N ALA A 124 -8.06 2.93 -12.24
CA ALA A 124 -9.23 3.69 -12.70
C ALA A 124 -8.86 5.11 -13.19
N TYR A 125 -7.87 5.75 -12.56
CA TYR A 125 -7.34 7.06 -12.98
C TYR A 125 -6.25 6.99 -14.06
N GLY A 126 -6.06 5.81 -14.66
CA GLY A 126 -5.20 5.63 -15.83
C GLY A 126 -3.70 5.55 -15.51
N GLY A 127 -3.33 5.10 -14.31
CA GLY A 127 -1.96 4.69 -14.02
C GLY A 127 -1.50 3.59 -14.99
N LYS A 128 -0.35 3.81 -15.66
CA LYS A 128 0.20 2.93 -16.72
C LYS A 128 1.51 2.27 -16.36
#